data_AF-A0A973FU39-F1
#
_entry.id   AF-A0A973FU39-F1
#
_cell.length_a   1.000
_cell.length_b   1.000
_cell.length_c   1.000
_cell.angle_alpha   90.00
_cell.angle_beta   90.00
_cell.angle_gamma   90.00
#
_symmetry.space_group_name_H-M   'P 1'
#
loop_
_entity.id
_entity.type
_entity.pdbx_description
1 polymer ?
#
loop_
_entity_poly.entity_id
_entity_poly.type
_entity_poly.pdbx_seq_one_letter_code
_entity_poly.pdbx_strand_id
1 'polypeptide(L)'
;MINQYKCKKKGTLIDEVCHDTTCEWRLKNEAFLNCTWVACNFGPFTLEEVGDMMGVTRERIRQIEAKALKKLQHKKRRDQLKDFAAPGNDWDNL
;
A
#
# COMPACT_ATOMS: atom_id res chain seq x y z
N MET A 1 -14.17 -1.68 10.83
CA MET A 1 -13.38 -2.35 11.89
C MET A 1 -11.95 -1.83 11.84
N ILE A 2 -11.67 -0.67 12.43
CA ILE A 2 -10.35 -0.01 12.36
C ILE A 2 -9.42 -0.44 13.53
N ASN A 3 -10.02 -0.94 14.62
CA ASN A 3 -9.34 -1.27 15.89
C ASN A 3 -8.44 -2.52 15.87
N GLN A 4 -8.04 -3.04 14.70
CA GLN A 4 -7.13 -4.21 14.61
C GLN A 4 -5.71 -3.84 14.15
N TYR A 5 -5.50 -2.63 13.65
CA TYR A 5 -4.21 -2.26 13.06
C TYR A 5 -3.31 -1.59 14.09
N LYS A 6 -2.03 -1.99 14.12
CA LYS A 6 -1.01 -1.33 14.94
C LYS A 6 -0.25 -0.30 14.11
N CYS A 7 -0.07 0.89 14.67
CA CYS A 7 0.76 1.94 14.10
C CYS A 7 2.20 1.42 13.98
N LYS A 8 2.76 1.43 12.77
CA LYS A 8 4.15 1.01 12.54
C LYS A 8 5.18 1.88 13.28
N LYS A 9 4.86 3.16 13.52
CA LYS A 9 5.74 4.11 14.24
C LYS A 9 5.62 3.98 15.76
N LYS A 10 4.39 3.93 16.30
CA LYS A 10 4.13 3.96 17.75
C LYS A 10 3.95 2.58 18.39
N GLY A 11 3.62 1.55 17.60
CA GLY A 11 3.29 0.20 18.09
C GLY A 11 1.91 0.06 18.74
N THR A 12 1.20 1.15 18.96
CA THR A 12 -0.16 1.19 19.53
C THR A 12 -1.22 0.90 18.48
N LEU A 13 -2.43 0.54 18.91
CA LEU A 13 -3.57 0.42 18.00
C LEU A 13 -3.88 1.77 17.34
N ILE A 14 -4.35 1.73 16.10
CA ILE A 14 -4.84 2.89 15.38
C ILE A 14 -6.35 2.95 15.60
N ASP A 15 -6.77 3.80 16.53
CA ASP A 15 -8.17 4.05 16.92
C ASP A 15 -8.58 5.50 16.68
N GLU A 16 -7.62 6.41 16.58
CA GLU A 16 -7.82 7.83 16.31
C GLU A 16 -6.93 8.36 15.16
N VAL A 17 -7.24 9.58 14.73
CA VAL A 17 -6.47 10.29 13.70
C VAL A 17 -5.02 10.48 14.14
N CYS A 18 -4.07 10.15 13.28
CA CYS A 18 -2.66 10.41 13.53
C CYS A 18 -2.36 11.93 13.45
N HIS A 19 -2.00 12.53 14.58
CA HIS A 19 -1.61 13.95 14.70
C HIS A 19 -0.12 14.20 14.45
N ASP A 20 0.70 13.14 14.38
CA ASP A 20 2.14 13.27 14.18
C ASP A 20 2.45 13.62 12.72
N THR A 21 2.74 14.90 12.48
CA THR A 21 3.11 15.44 11.16
C THR A 21 4.45 14.93 10.64
N THR A 22 5.29 14.36 11.50
CA THR A 22 6.59 13.77 11.15
C THR A 22 6.50 12.26 10.91
N CYS A 23 5.30 11.68 10.92
CA CYS A 23 5.13 10.26 10.65
C CYS A 23 5.40 9.95 9.17
N GLU A 24 6.31 9.01 8.90
CA GLU A 24 6.67 8.55 7.55
C GLU A 24 5.44 8.01 6.78
N TRP A 25 4.49 7.44 7.51
CA TRP A 25 3.28 6.81 6.96
C TRP A 25 2.06 7.74 7.00
N ARG A 26 2.30 9.05 7.11
CA ARG A 26 1.23 10.03 7.23
C ARG A 26 0.59 10.28 5.86
N LEU A 27 -0.73 10.14 5.80
CA LEU A 27 -1.56 10.63 4.69
C LEU A 27 -2.27 11.92 5.09
N LYS A 28 -2.54 12.80 4.14
CA LYS A 28 -3.40 13.98 4.34
C LYS A 28 -4.87 13.62 4.09
N ASN A 29 -5.35 12.57 4.76
CA ASN A 29 -6.70 12.08 4.61
C ASN A 29 -7.23 11.53 5.95
N GLU A 30 -8.19 12.23 6.54
CA GLU A 30 -8.77 11.89 7.85
C GLU A 30 -9.67 10.66 7.79
N ALA A 31 -10.26 10.33 6.62
CA ALA A 31 -11.07 9.12 6.45
C ALA A 31 -10.26 7.84 6.73
N PHE A 32 -8.94 7.90 6.57
CA PHE A 32 -8.00 6.82 6.88
C PHE A 32 -7.13 7.12 8.10
N LEU A 33 -7.64 7.93 9.04
CA LEU A 33 -6.94 8.29 10.27
C LEU A 33 -5.54 8.88 10.02
N ASN A 34 -5.36 9.58 8.90
CA ASN A 34 -4.07 10.10 8.46
C ASN A 34 -2.97 9.03 8.31
N CYS A 35 -3.32 7.76 8.04
CA CYS A 35 -2.36 6.66 8.01
C CYS A 35 -2.45 5.81 6.74
N THR A 36 -1.31 5.63 6.05
CA THR A 36 -1.22 4.78 4.85
C THR A 36 -1.62 3.34 5.13
N TRP A 37 -1.22 2.79 6.28
CA TRP A 37 -1.55 1.41 6.65
C TRP A 37 -3.05 1.17 6.80
N VAL A 38 -3.77 2.16 7.32
CA VAL A 38 -5.23 2.10 7.38
C VAL A 38 -5.79 2.12 5.97
N ALA A 39 -5.40 3.10 5.14
CA ALA A 39 -5.89 3.24 3.77
C ALA A 39 -5.73 1.96 2.94
N CYS A 40 -4.57 1.29 3.00
CA CYS A 40 -4.31 0.05 2.25
C CYS A 40 -5.32 -1.09 2.50
N ASN A 41 -6.06 -1.08 3.61
CA ASN A 41 -7.06 -2.09 3.94
C ASN A 41 -8.47 -1.79 3.39
N PHE A 42 -8.70 -0.57 2.86
CA PHE A 42 -10.02 -0.13 2.37
C PHE A 42 -10.14 -0.16 0.84
N GLY A 43 -9.08 -0.52 0.12
CA GLY A 43 -9.09 -0.60 -1.33
C GLY A 43 -10.06 -1.66 -1.88
N PRO A 44 -10.22 -1.75 -3.21
CA PRO A 44 -9.33 -1.18 -4.23
C PRO A 44 -9.53 0.32 -4.48
N PHE A 45 -8.45 1.01 -4.84
CA PHE A 45 -8.45 2.42 -5.27
C PHE A 45 -7.87 2.54 -6.68
N THR A 46 -8.31 3.55 -7.40
CA THR A 46 -7.75 3.95 -8.69
C THR A 46 -6.41 4.67 -8.53
N LEU A 47 -5.60 4.72 -9.61
CA LEU A 47 -4.33 5.45 -9.61
C LEU A 47 -4.50 6.96 -9.33
N GLU A 48 -5.66 7.52 -9.67
CA GLU A 48 -6.00 8.92 -9.43
C GLU A 48 -6.30 9.16 -7.95
N GLU A 49 -7.19 8.35 -7.34
CA GLU A 49 -7.50 8.43 -5.91
C GLU A 49 -6.24 8.23 -5.03
N VAL A 50 -5.36 7.30 -5.40
CA VAL A 50 -4.09 7.10 -4.69
C VAL A 50 -3.17 8.31 -4.85
N GLY A 51 -3.15 8.93 -6.04
CA GLY A 51 -2.41 10.15 -6.29
C GLY A 51 -2.87 11.30 -5.39
N ASP A 52 -4.18 11.52 -5.32
CA ASP A 52 -4.80 12.57 -4.50
C ASP A 52 -4.51 12.35 -3.01
N MET A 53 -4.65 11.11 -2.50
CA MET A 53 -4.34 10.78 -1.10
C MET A 53 -2.88 11.04 -0.73
N MET A 54 -1.96 10.80 -1.67
CA MET A 54 -0.51 10.91 -1.47
C MET A 54 0.05 12.29 -1.84
N GLY A 55 -0.77 13.16 -2.46
CA GLY A 55 -0.34 14.46 -2.97
C GLY A 55 0.63 14.37 -4.14
N VAL A 56 0.47 13.36 -5.01
CA VAL A 56 1.29 13.16 -6.22
C VAL A 56 0.40 12.92 -7.44
N THR A 57 0.96 13.06 -8.64
CA THR A 57 0.17 12.87 -9.87
C THR A 57 -0.16 11.39 -10.12
N ARG A 58 -1.27 11.14 -10.82
CA ARG A 58 -1.65 9.80 -11.32
C ARG A 58 -0.49 9.10 -12.04
N GLU A 59 0.22 9.82 -12.90
CA GLU A 59 1.35 9.27 -13.66
C GLU A 59 2.51 8.86 -12.75
N ARG A 60 2.73 9.59 -11.65
CA ARG A 60 3.74 9.20 -10.66
C ARG A 60 3.39 7.88 -9.98
N ILE A 61 2.12 7.65 -9.63
CA ILE A 61 1.66 6.38 -9.07
C ILE A 61 1.86 5.25 -10.09
N ARG A 62 1.47 5.46 -11.36
CA ARG A 62 1.66 4.48 -12.45
C ARG A 62 3.12 4.07 -12.63
N GLN A 63 4.05 5.03 -12.57
CA GLN A 63 5.49 4.76 -12.66
C GLN A 63 6.00 3.92 -11.48
N ILE A 64 5.54 4.21 -10.26
CA ILE A 64 5.91 3.46 -9.06
C ILE A 64 5.39 2.03 -9.16
N GLU A 65 4.14 1.85 -9.59
CA GLU A 65 3.52 0.54 -9.82
C GLU A 65 4.34 -0.28 -10.83
N ALA A 66 4.61 0.26 -12.01
CA ALA A 66 5.41 -0.42 -13.04
C ALA A 66 6.80 -0.81 -12.52
N LYS A 67 7.45 0.08 -11.75
CA LYS A 67 8.75 -0.20 -11.13
C LYS A 67 8.66 -1.28 -10.05
N ALA A 68 7.58 -1.34 -9.28
CA ALA A 68 7.34 -2.35 -8.26
C ALA A 68 7.08 -3.72 -8.89
N LEU A 69 6.23 -3.80 -9.92
CA LEU A 69 5.96 -5.03 -10.66
C LEU A 69 7.24 -5.59 -11.29
N LYS A 70 8.03 -4.75 -11.96
CA LYS A 70 9.34 -5.14 -12.50
C LYS A 70 10.27 -5.69 -11.41
N LYS A 71 10.23 -5.10 -10.21
CA LYS A 71 10.99 -5.63 -9.06
C LYS A 71 10.50 -7.02 -8.67
N LEU A 72 9.19 -7.23 -8.55
CA LEU A 72 8.61 -8.51 -8.11
C LEU A 72 8.87 -9.66 -9.10
N GLN A 73 8.94 -9.37 -10.41
CA GLN A 73 9.27 -10.34 -11.45
C GLN A 73 10.69 -10.93 -11.36
N HIS A 74 11.62 -10.30 -10.64
CA HIS A 74 12.96 -10.88 -10.47
C HIS A 74 12.89 -12.24 -9.75
N LYS A 75 13.53 -13.26 -10.34
CA LYS A 75 13.56 -14.66 -9.88
C LYS A 75 13.59 -14.81 -8.35
N LYS A 76 14.54 -14.16 -7.66
CA LYS A 76 14.66 -14.23 -6.19
C LYS A 76 13.38 -13.89 -5.44
N ARG A 77 12.63 -12.86 -5.87
CA ARG A 77 11.37 -12.44 -5.25
C ARG A 77 10.18 -13.23 -5.77
N ARG A 78 10.16 -13.53 -7.08
CA ARG A 78 9.14 -14.38 -7.69
C ARG A 78 9.06 -15.75 -7.04
N ASP A 79 10.21 -16.40 -6.84
CA ASP A 79 10.27 -17.74 -6.26
C ASP A 79 9.75 -17.75 -4.80
N GLN A 80 9.89 -16.65 -4.06
CA GLN A 80 9.29 -16.48 -2.71
C GLN A 80 7.78 -16.28 -2.72
N LEU A 81 7.21 -15.83 -3.86
CA LEU A 81 5.79 -15.52 -4.01
C LEU A 81 5.02 -16.63 -4.72
N LYS A 82 5.72 -17.62 -5.30
CA LYS A 82 5.12 -18.68 -6.14
C LYS A 82 4.05 -19.49 -5.38
N ASP A 83 4.29 -19.77 -4.10
CA ASP A 83 3.37 -20.54 -3.26
C ASP A 83 2.07 -19.80 -2.90
N PHE A 84 2.04 -18.47 -3.05
CA PHE A 84 0.86 -17.63 -2.81
C PHE A 84 0.03 -17.41 -4.07
N ALA A 85 0.51 -17.84 -5.23
CA ALA A 85 -0.24 -17.75 -6.48
C ALA A 85 -1.43 -18.73 -6.46
N ALA A 86 -2.62 -18.25 -6.83
CA ALA A 86 -3.76 -19.14 -7.04
C ALA A 86 -3.40 -20.20 -8.12
N PRO A 87 -3.79 -21.47 -7.93
CA PRO A 87 -3.56 -22.51 -8.93
C PRO A 87 -4.26 -22.12 -10.25
N GLY A 88 -3.49 -21.99 -11.33
CA GLY A 88 -3.98 -21.58 -12.66
C GLY A 88 -3.43 -20.24 -13.18
N ASN A 89 -2.73 -19.46 -12.35
CA ASN A 89 -1.97 -18.30 -12.83
C ASN A 89 -0.57 -18.76 -13.26
N ASP A 90 -0.38 -18.90 -14.56
CA ASP A 90 0.87 -19.35 -15.15
C ASP A 90 1.90 -18.19 -15.15
N TRP A 91 2.52 -17.98 -13.99
CA TRP A 91 3.60 -16.99 -13.80
C TRP A 91 4.86 -17.28 -14.62
N ASP A 92 4.90 -18.44 -15.28
CA ASP A 92 6.00 -18.84 -16.15
C ASP A 92 5.87 -18.20 -17.56
N ASN A 93 4.78 -17.47 -17.85
CA ASN A 93 4.51 -16.78 -19.13
C ASN A 93 4.45 -15.24 -19.07
N LEU A 94 4.89 -14.60 -17.97
CA LEU A 94 4.96 -13.12 -17.83
C LEU A 94 6.39 -12.56 -17.94
#